data_AF-A0A354FM99-F1
#
_entry.id   AF-A0A354FM99-F1
#
_cell.length_a   1.000
_cell.length_b   1.000
_cell.length_c   1.000
_cell.angle_alpha   90.00
_cell.angle_beta   90.00
_cell.angle_gamma   90.00
#
_symmetry.space_group_name_H-M   'P 1'
#
loop_
_entity.id
_entity.type
_entity.pdbx_description
1 polymer ?
#
loop_
_entity_poly.entity_id
_entity_poly.type
_entity_poly.pdbx_seq_one_letter_code
_entity_poly.pdbx_strand_id
1 'polypeptide(L)'
;MTLGLTAIGTWLPDTRITNLDRLEIFNMKESFVREKIGFLELARKPQQLDSSDLCVKAWEDLQHKHPFPVESVECAIVCTQNPDG
;
A
#
# COMPACT_ATOMS: atom_id res chain seq x y z
N MET A 1 24.22 -19.61 7.93
CA MET A 1 23.35 -18.44 8.16
C MET A 1 22.76 -18.05 6.83
N THR A 2 21.44 -17.99 6.71
CA THR A 2 20.77 -17.65 5.45
C THR A 2 20.18 -16.26 5.59
N LEU A 3 20.55 -15.35 4.70
CA LEU A 3 19.99 -14.00 4.63
C LEU A 3 18.80 -14.01 3.66
N GLY A 4 17.70 -13.36 4.03
CA GLY A 4 16.51 -13.29 3.21
C GLY A 4 15.32 -12.65 3.94
N LEU A 5 14.21 -12.51 3.21
CA LEU A 5 12.94 -12.07 3.76
C LEU A 5 12.35 -13.18 4.63
N THR A 6 12.07 -12.88 5.90
CA THR A 6 11.53 -13.86 6.86
C THR A 6 10.02 -13.72 7.03
N ALA A 7 9.49 -12.50 6.95
CA ALA A 7 8.07 -12.20 7.10
C ALA A 7 7.71 -10.89 6.38
N ILE A 8 6.43 -10.73 6.05
CA ILE A 8 5.87 -9.54 5.41
C ILE A 8 4.57 -9.17 6.11
N GLY A 9 4.46 -7.92 6.53
CA GLY A 9 3.20 -7.29 6.90
C GLY A 9 2.76 -6.32 5.82
N THR A 10 1.45 -6.17 5.67
CA THR A 10 0.86 -5.29 4.67
C THR A 10 -0.29 -4.51 5.27
N TRP A 11 -0.50 -3.31 4.75
CA TRP A 11 -1.72 -2.57 4.98
C TRP A 11 -2.19 -1.92 3.69
N LEU A 12 -3.49 -1.95 3.48
CA LEU A 12 -4.16 -1.30 2.36
C LEU A 12 -5.43 -0.64 2.91
N PRO A 13 -5.77 0.59 2.50
CA PRO A 13 -7.03 1.18 2.94
C PRO A 13 -8.21 0.39 2.38
N ASP A 14 -9.37 0.45 3.01
CA ASP A 14 -10.58 -0.23 2.51
C ASP A 14 -11.27 0.56 1.39
N THR A 15 -11.09 1.88 1.37
CA THR A 15 -11.73 2.74 0.36
C THR A 15 -11.22 2.41 -1.03
N ARG A 16 -12.14 2.16 -1.97
CA ARG A 16 -11.87 1.91 -3.40
C ARG A 16 -12.41 3.06 -4.25
N ILE A 17 -11.76 3.28 -5.39
CA ILE A 17 -12.25 4.17 -6.47
C ILE A 17 -12.29 3.36 -7.74
N THR A 18 -13.41 3.36 -8.46
CA THR A 18 -13.45 2.72 -9.77
C THR A 18 -12.82 3.62 -10.84
N ASN A 19 -12.12 3.01 -11.79
CA ASN A 19 -11.65 3.67 -13.00
C ASN A 19 -12.77 3.88 -14.02
N LEU A 20 -13.90 3.18 -13.88
CA LEU A 20 -15.04 3.34 -14.79
C LEU A 20 -15.69 4.72 -14.64
N ASP A 21 -15.70 5.28 -13.43
CA ASP A 21 -16.19 6.64 -13.16
C ASP A 21 -15.33 7.73 -13.84
N ARG A 22 -14.13 7.38 -14.33
CA ARG A 22 -13.20 8.34 -14.95
C ARG A 22 -13.14 8.24 -16.47
N LEU A 23 -13.94 7.37 -17.08
CA LEU A 23 -13.95 7.17 -18.53
C LEU A 23 -14.24 8.46 -19.28
N GLU A 24 -15.25 9.21 -18.84
CA GLU A 24 -15.63 10.49 -19.46
C GLU A 24 -14.54 11.55 -19.28
N ILE A 25 -13.99 11.67 -18.07
CA ILE A 25 -12.97 12.67 -17.71
C ILE A 25 -11.73 12.54 -18.62
N PHE A 26 -11.34 11.30 -18.94
CA PHE A 26 -10.17 11.02 -19.76
C PHE A 26 -10.49 10.71 -21.22
N ASN A 27 -11.77 10.77 -21.62
CA ASN A 27 -12.25 10.38 -22.95
C ASN A 27 -11.77 8.97 -23.37
N MET A 28 -11.98 8.00 -22.48
CA MET A 28 -11.51 6.63 -22.62
C MET A 28 -12.66 5.65 -22.76
N LYS A 29 -12.42 4.55 -23.46
CA LYS A 29 -13.34 3.42 -23.53
C LYS A 29 -13.06 2.44 -22.39
N GLU A 30 -14.09 1.74 -21.93
CA GLU A 30 -13.95 0.68 -20.94
C GLU A 30 -12.94 -0.40 -21.36
N SER A 31 -12.91 -0.77 -22.65
CA SER A 31 -11.93 -1.72 -23.18
C SER A 31 -10.48 -1.28 -22.92
N PHE A 32 -10.20 0.03 -22.96
CA PHE A 32 -8.88 0.53 -22.63
C PHE A 32 -8.53 0.28 -21.15
N VAL A 33 -9.47 0.50 -20.23
CA VAL A 33 -9.24 0.23 -18.80
C VAL A 33 -8.97 -1.26 -18.58
N ARG A 34 -9.75 -2.14 -19.20
CA ARG A 34 -9.63 -3.59 -19.00
C ARG A 34 -8.39 -4.18 -19.67
N GLU A 35 -8.04 -3.73 -20.87
CA GLU A 35 -7.02 -4.35 -21.71
C GLU A 35 -5.66 -3.67 -21.65
N LYS A 36 -5.60 -2.37 -21.29
CA LYS A 36 -4.36 -1.60 -21.24
C LYS A 36 -3.94 -1.21 -19.83
N ILE A 37 -4.88 -0.76 -18.99
CA ILE A 37 -4.58 -0.41 -17.59
C ILE A 37 -4.54 -1.66 -16.71
N GLY A 38 -5.50 -2.58 -16.90
CA GLY A 38 -5.51 -3.91 -16.26
C GLY A 38 -6.09 -3.96 -14.85
N PHE A 39 -6.63 -2.86 -14.32
CA PHE A 39 -7.35 -2.85 -13.03
C PHE A 39 -8.54 -1.89 -13.05
N LEU A 40 -9.63 -2.31 -12.40
CA LEU A 40 -10.87 -1.54 -12.31
C LEU A 40 -10.92 -0.62 -11.10
N GLU A 41 -10.20 -0.95 -10.03
CA GLU A 41 -10.31 -0.23 -8.76
C GLU A 41 -8.94 0.18 -8.23
N LEU A 42 -8.88 1.35 -7.58
CA LEU A 42 -7.72 1.82 -6.84
C LEU A 42 -8.05 1.92 -5.36
N ALA A 43 -7.11 1.50 -4.52
CA ALA A 43 -7.14 1.81 -3.10
C ALA A 43 -6.86 3.31 -2.90
N ARG A 44 -7.63 3.97 -2.03
CA ARG A 44 -7.45 5.39 -1.70
C ARG A 44 -7.08 5.57 -0.23
N LYS A 45 -5.89 6.14 -0.01
CA LYS A 45 -5.42 6.52 1.33
C LYS A 45 -6.35 7.59 1.93
N PRO A 46 -6.71 7.50 3.23
CA PRO A 46 -7.39 8.58 3.94
C PRO A 46 -6.54 9.85 3.95
N GLN A 47 -7.18 11.03 3.88
CA GLN A 47 -6.46 12.31 3.81
C GLN A 47 -5.66 12.63 5.09
N GLN A 48 -6.10 12.09 6.22
CA GLN A 48 -5.50 12.32 7.54
C GLN A 48 -4.33 11.39 7.88
N LEU A 49 -4.02 10.42 7.02
CA LEU A 49 -2.89 9.52 7.23
C LEU A 49 -1.77 9.93 6.32
N ASP A 50 -0.55 10.06 6.81
CA ASP A 50 0.64 10.24 5.99
C ASP A 50 1.26 8.89 5.61
N SER A 51 2.39 8.92 4.89
CA SER A 51 3.04 7.68 4.44
C SER A 51 3.63 6.89 5.61
N SER A 52 4.19 7.59 6.61
CA SER A 52 4.67 6.95 7.84
C SER A 52 3.56 6.24 8.62
N ASP A 53 2.35 6.80 8.69
CA ASP A 53 1.20 6.13 9.31
C ASP A 53 0.89 4.79 8.63
N LEU A 54 1.05 4.71 7.30
CA LEU A 54 0.84 3.46 6.57
C LEU A 54 1.94 2.44 6.89
N CYS A 55 3.18 2.89 7.05
CA CYS A 55 4.28 2.04 7.49
C CYS A 55 4.01 1.45 8.87
N VAL A 56 3.50 2.27 9.81
CA VAL A 56 3.11 1.79 11.15
C VAL A 56 2.02 0.73 11.06
N LYS A 57 0.99 0.93 10.23
CA LYS A 57 -0.08 -0.08 10.06
C LYS A 57 0.43 -1.39 9.44
N ALA A 58 1.33 -1.32 8.46
CA ALA A 58 1.94 -2.51 7.88
C ALA A 58 2.86 -3.22 8.89
N TRP A 59 3.54 -2.46 9.76
CA TRP A 59 4.34 -2.99 10.87
C TRP A 59 3.47 -3.67 11.94
N GLU A 60 2.34 -3.09 12.31
CA GLU A 60 1.38 -3.69 13.24
C GLU A 60 0.84 -5.02 12.70
N ASP A 61 0.51 -5.09 11.40
CA ASP A 61 0.12 -6.33 10.73
C ASP A 61 1.26 -7.36 10.71
N LEU A 62 2.52 -6.93 10.47
CA LEU A 62 3.70 -7.79 10.55
C LEU A 62 3.85 -8.39 11.96
N GLN A 63 3.83 -7.56 13.00
CA GLN A 63 3.97 -8.00 14.39
C GLN A 63 2.81 -8.89 14.82
N HIS A 64 1.60 -8.65 14.31
CA HIS A 64 0.46 -9.51 14.57
C HIS A 64 0.62 -10.89 13.93
N LYS A 65 1.04 -10.95 12.65
CA LYS A 65 1.23 -12.20 11.89
C LYS A 65 2.47 -12.99 12.34
N HIS A 66 3.51 -12.28 12.72
CA HIS A 66 4.80 -12.84 13.11
C HIS A 66 5.37 -12.08 14.31
N PRO A 67 4.95 -12.43 15.54
CA PRO A 67 5.45 -11.77 16.73
C PRO A 67 6.95 -12.01 16.94
N PHE A 68 7.72 -10.94 17.11
CA PHE A 68 9.11 -10.99 17.57
C PHE A 68 9.41 -9.83 18.53
N PRO A 69 10.49 -9.91 19.31
CA PRO A 69 10.91 -8.83 20.20
C PRO A 69 11.29 -7.59 19.41
N VAL A 70 10.62 -6.46 19.61
CA VAL A 70 10.85 -5.23 18.83
C VAL A 70 12.28 -4.73 19.02
N GLU A 71 12.82 -4.92 20.22
CA GLU A 71 14.20 -4.60 20.59
C GLU A 71 15.25 -5.39 19.81
N SER A 72 14.88 -6.47 19.11
CA SER A 72 15.80 -7.20 18.23
C SER A 72 15.99 -6.53 16.86
N VAL A 73 15.25 -5.45 16.56
CA VAL A 73 15.38 -4.71 15.30
C VAL A 73 16.41 -3.61 15.46
N GLU A 74 17.55 -3.80 14.80
CA GLU A 74 18.68 -2.87 14.85
C GLU A 74 18.56 -1.74 13.81
N CYS A 75 17.72 -1.90 12.79
CA CYS A 75 17.57 -0.95 11.70
C CYS A 75 16.16 -0.97 11.12
N ALA A 76 15.59 0.22 10.91
CA ALA A 76 14.35 0.43 10.17
C ALA A 76 14.62 1.37 8.99
N ILE A 77 14.26 0.94 7.78
CA ILE A 77 14.44 1.71 6.55
C ILE A 77 13.08 1.93 5.92
N VAL A 78 12.74 3.20 5.66
CA VAL A 78 11.53 3.57 4.93
C VAL A 78 11.93 4.05 3.53
N CYS A 79 11.41 3.39 2.51
CA CYS A 79 11.62 3.74 1.11
C CYS A 79 10.31 4.30 0.55
N THR A 80 10.26 5.61 0.26
CA THR A 80 9.06 6.27 -0.26
C THR A 80 9.40 7.38 -1.27
N GLN A 81 8.51 7.59 -2.24
CA GLN A 81 8.49 8.79 -3.11
C GLN A 81 7.45 9.82 -2.65
N ASN A 82 6.69 9.49 -1.60
CA ASN A 82 5.65 10.31 -1.02
C ASN A 82 6.03 10.56 0.44
N PRO A 83 6.98 11.48 0.74
CA PRO A 83 7.29 11.81 2.13
C PRO A 83 6.07 12.41 2.82
N ASP A 84 6.09 12.40 4.14
CA ASP A 84 5.09 13.10 4.94
C ASP A 84 5.23 14.63 4.73
N GLY A 85 4.11 15.36 4.79
CA GLY A 85 4.05 16.81 4.55
C GLY A 85 3.86 17.19 3.08
#